data_AF-A0A928QZD7-F1
#
_entry.id   AF-A0A928QZD7-F1
#
_cell.length_a   1.000
_cell.length_b   1.000
_cell.length_c   1.000
_cell.angle_alpha   90.00
_cell.angle_beta   90.00
_cell.angle_gamma   90.00
#
_symmetry.space_group_name_H-M   'P 1'
#
loop_
_entity.id
_entity.type
_entity.pdbx_description
1 polymer ?
#
loop_
_entity_poly.entity_id
_entity_poly.type
_entity_poly.pdbx_seq_one_letter_code
_entity_poly.pdbx_strand_id
1 'polypeptide(L)'
;MSLLSKLFGGKTDEVADMLKKEAVKAVKEAAALKREADAQRKAEAPARAARPLEQGLSWGEVMPDEPNQYNFKGTHTEYFEDIFRAEFPGMALNREIVNGGRSIVYTLGQKELVVELMTEKSAANKRRRDCRQQGVPYLRFYYDHEGWWNTRKYVVDRLHAAMGR
;
A
#
# COMPACT_ATOMS: atom_id res chain seq x y z
N MET A 1 53.55 -35.09 6.40
CA MET A 1 52.71 -35.79 5.40
C MET A 1 51.71 -36.68 6.13
N SER A 2 50.42 -36.43 5.90
CA SER A 2 49.27 -37.33 6.14
C SER A 2 48.96 -37.83 7.57
N LEU A 3 47.87 -37.30 8.15
CA LEU A 3 46.94 -38.05 9.00
C LEU A 3 45.54 -37.41 9.09
N LEU A 4 45.36 -36.16 8.63
CA LEU A 4 44.05 -35.48 8.61
C LEU A 4 43.32 -35.52 7.26
N SER A 5 43.96 -35.93 6.17
CA SER A 5 43.37 -35.87 4.81
C SER A 5 42.48 -37.06 4.45
N LYS A 6 42.25 -38.03 5.36
CA LYS A 6 41.50 -39.27 5.07
C LYS A 6 40.16 -39.41 5.81
N LEU A 7 39.70 -38.40 6.55
CA LEU A 7 38.40 -38.48 7.27
C LEU A 7 37.25 -37.65 6.67
N PHE A 8 37.52 -36.83 5.64
CA PHE A 8 36.51 -35.96 5.01
C PHE A 8 36.32 -36.25 3.51
N GLY A 9 36.66 -37.46 3.06
CA GLY A 9 36.53 -37.88 1.67
C GLY A 9 35.34 -38.82 1.48
N GLY A 10 34.14 -38.25 1.35
CA GLY A 10 32.92 -38.97 0.94
C GLY A 10 31.80 -38.87 1.96
N LYS A 11 30.71 -38.18 1.58
CA LYS A 11 29.38 -38.00 2.25
C LYS A 11 29.00 -36.55 2.64
N THR A 12 29.71 -35.52 2.19
CA THR A 12 29.25 -34.13 2.39
C THR A 12 28.00 -33.80 1.59
N ASP A 13 27.85 -34.37 0.39
CA ASP A 13 26.72 -34.06 -0.50
C ASP A 13 25.39 -34.67 0.00
N GLU A 14 25.42 -35.88 0.57
CA GLU A 14 24.21 -36.49 1.16
C GLU A 14 23.70 -35.72 2.38
N VAL A 15 24.61 -35.23 3.24
CA VAL A 15 24.23 -34.43 4.42
C VAL A 15 23.69 -33.07 4.00
N ALA A 16 24.29 -32.42 2.99
CA ALA A 16 23.80 -31.16 2.45
C ALA A 16 22.42 -31.29 1.80
N ASP A 17 22.17 -32.38 1.07
CA ASP A 17 20.86 -32.65 0.46
C ASP A 17 19.80 -33.03 1.49
N MET A 18 20.18 -33.71 2.57
CA MET A 18 19.28 -33.99 3.69
C MET A 18 18.89 -32.70 4.42
N LEU A 19 19.84 -31.80 4.68
CA LEU A 19 19.59 -30.48 5.30
C LEU A 19 18.71 -29.59 4.41
N LYS A 20 18.92 -29.59 3.09
CA LYS A 20 18.05 -28.86 2.15
C LYS A 20 16.61 -29.41 2.16
N LYS A 21 16.44 -30.73 2.19
CA LYS A 21 15.11 -31.36 2.26
C LYS A 21 14.38 -31.02 3.55
N GLU A 22 15.08 -31.03 4.69
CA GLU A 22 14.49 -30.62 5.97
C GLU A 22 14.14 -29.13 6.00
N ALA A 23 15.01 -28.25 5.49
CA ALA A 23 14.74 -26.83 5.41
C ALA A 23 13.51 -26.52 4.52
N VAL A 24 13.38 -27.18 3.37
CA VAL A 24 12.21 -27.04 2.48
C VAL A 24 10.94 -27.56 3.14
N LYS A 25 11.03 -28.66 3.90
CA LYS A 25 9.90 -29.21 4.65
C LYS A 25 9.44 -28.24 5.75
N ALA A 26 10.36 -27.70 6.53
CA ALA A 26 10.06 -26.72 7.57
C ALA A 26 9.41 -25.43 7.02
N VAL A 27 9.89 -24.93 5.87
CA VAL A 27 9.28 -23.76 5.20
C VAL A 27 7.86 -24.06 4.70
N LYS A 28 7.63 -25.26 4.14
CA LYS A 28 6.31 -25.67 3.68
C LYS A 28 5.32 -25.83 4.83
N GLU A 29 5.75 -26.41 5.95
CA GLU A 29 4.94 -26.56 7.16
C GLU A 29 4.60 -25.19 7.77
N ALA A 30 5.56 -24.26 7.84
CA ALA A 30 5.29 -22.90 8.30
C ALA A 30 4.33 -22.14 7.37
N ALA A 31 4.42 -22.34 6.06
CA ALA A 31 3.51 -21.74 5.09
C ALA A 31 2.09 -22.34 5.17
N ALA A 32 1.96 -23.64 5.46
CA ALA A 32 0.67 -24.30 5.65
C ALA A 32 -0.02 -23.81 6.94
N LEU A 33 0.71 -23.76 8.05
CA LEU A 33 0.20 -23.24 9.34
C LEU A 33 -0.26 -21.78 9.22
N LYS A 34 0.48 -20.95 8.47
CA LYS A 34 0.07 -19.56 8.23
C LYS A 34 -1.21 -19.46 7.39
N ARG A 35 -1.37 -20.32 6.38
CA ARG A 35 -2.59 -20.37 5.55
C ARG A 35 -3.81 -20.84 6.36
N GLU A 36 -3.63 -21.80 7.26
CA GLU A 36 -4.71 -22.27 8.14
C GLU A 36 -5.10 -21.19 9.17
N ALA A 37 -4.12 -20.51 9.76
CA ALA A 37 -4.38 -19.39 10.67
C ALA A 37 -5.09 -18.22 9.97
N ASP A 38 -4.70 -17.90 8.72
CA ASP A 38 -5.35 -16.86 7.92
C ASP A 38 -6.77 -17.28 7.48
N ALA A 39 -7.00 -18.57 7.21
CA ALA A 39 -8.33 -19.11 6.89
C ALA A 39 -9.27 -19.10 8.11
N GLN A 40 -8.76 -19.46 9.30
CA GLN A 40 -9.54 -19.40 10.55
C GLN A 40 -9.88 -17.95 10.93
N ARG A 41 -8.94 -17.01 10.79
CA ARG A 41 -9.22 -15.57 10.97
C ARG A 41 -10.29 -15.03 10.03
N LYS A 42 -10.39 -15.58 8.82
CA LYS A 42 -11.41 -15.19 7.83
C LYS A 42 -12.77 -15.83 8.13
N ALA A 43 -12.80 -16.97 8.80
CA ALA A 43 -14.02 -17.67 9.23
C ALA A 43 -14.62 -17.14 10.55
N GLU A 44 -13.79 -16.57 11.43
CA GLU A 44 -14.22 -15.96 12.71
C GLU A 44 -14.50 -14.45 12.62
N ALA A 45 -14.37 -13.84 11.44
CA ALA A 45 -14.82 -12.47 11.27
C ALA A 45 -16.34 -12.45 11.55
N PRO A 46 -16.82 -11.73 12.59
CA PRO A 46 -18.26 -11.64 12.83
C PRO A 46 -18.89 -11.10 11.55
N ALA A 47 -19.95 -11.76 11.09
CA ALA A 47 -20.79 -11.24 10.03
C ALA A 47 -21.11 -9.80 10.41
N ARG A 48 -20.47 -8.84 9.73
CA ARG A 48 -20.71 -7.43 9.94
C ARG A 48 -22.20 -7.27 9.65
N ALA A 49 -23.00 -7.11 10.71
CA ALA A 49 -24.36 -6.67 10.58
C ALA A 49 -24.31 -5.50 9.60
N ALA A 50 -25.01 -5.64 8.47
CA ALA A 50 -25.08 -4.61 7.46
C ALA A 50 -25.61 -3.37 8.16
N ARG A 51 -24.70 -2.47 8.53
CA ARG A 51 -25.08 -1.13 8.96
C ARG A 51 -25.91 -0.57 7.80
N PRO A 52 -26.98 0.19 8.06
CA PRO A 52 -27.65 0.93 7.01
C PRO A 52 -26.56 1.58 6.15
N LEU A 53 -26.59 1.36 4.84
CA LEU A 53 -25.65 1.95 3.89
C LEU A 53 -25.66 3.46 4.17
N GLU A 54 -24.66 3.93 4.92
CA GLU A 54 -24.49 5.35 5.18
C GLU A 54 -24.15 5.96 3.83
N GLN A 55 -25.17 6.53 3.19
CA GLN A 55 -24.98 7.39 2.04
C GLN A 55 -23.97 8.47 2.44
N GLY A 56 -22.85 8.55 1.72
CA GLY A 56 -21.79 9.54 1.99
C GLY A 56 -20.49 8.97 2.55
N LEU A 57 -20.34 7.65 2.73
CA LEU A 57 -19.03 7.07 3.01
C LEU A 57 -18.16 7.09 1.75
N SER A 58 -16.90 7.53 1.90
CA SER A 58 -15.91 7.50 0.81
C SER A 58 -15.36 6.08 0.52
N TRP A 59 -16.04 5.06 1.04
CA TRP A 59 -15.76 3.65 0.80
C TRP A 59 -17.04 2.82 0.91
N GLY A 60 -17.08 1.67 0.24
CA GLY A 60 -18.21 0.74 0.25
C GLY A 60 -18.64 0.33 -1.14
N GLU A 61 -19.66 -0.52 -1.25
CA GLU A 61 -20.14 -1.05 -2.54
C GLU A 61 -20.88 0.00 -3.38
N VAL A 62 -21.50 0.98 -2.73
CA VAL A 62 -22.28 2.03 -3.39
C VAL A 62 -21.43 3.30 -3.52
N MET A 63 -21.25 3.77 -4.76
CA MET A 63 -20.58 5.04 -5.04
C MET A 63 -21.45 6.22 -4.60
N PRO A 64 -20.92 7.16 -3.81
CA PRO A 64 -21.61 8.40 -3.45
C PRO A 64 -21.85 9.31 -4.65
N ASP A 65 -22.89 10.13 -4.55
CA ASP A 65 -23.17 11.19 -5.54
C ASP A 65 -22.18 12.37 -5.42
N GLU A 66 -21.44 12.48 -4.32
CA GLU A 66 -20.38 13.47 -4.15
C GLU A 66 -19.29 13.28 -5.24
N PRO A 67 -18.73 14.37 -5.79
CA PRO A 67 -17.60 14.29 -6.69
C PRO A 67 -16.47 13.42 -6.15
N ASN A 68 -16.01 12.51 -7.00
CA ASN A 68 -14.93 11.57 -6.78
C ASN A 68 -14.15 11.30 -8.06
N GLN A 69 -13.07 10.51 -7.97
CA GLN A 69 -12.20 10.22 -9.12
C GLN A 69 -12.89 9.46 -10.27
N TYR A 70 -14.07 8.88 -10.05
CA TYR A 70 -14.82 8.11 -11.07
C TYR A 70 -15.97 8.90 -11.70
N ASN A 71 -16.67 9.75 -10.93
CA ASN A 71 -17.79 10.56 -11.42
C ASN A 71 -17.41 12.02 -11.73
N PHE A 72 -16.17 12.43 -11.46
CA PHE A 72 -15.63 13.69 -11.91
C PHE A 72 -15.56 13.71 -13.44
N LYS A 73 -16.00 14.80 -14.07
CA LYS A 73 -16.04 14.98 -15.52
C LYS A 73 -14.66 15.30 -16.11
N GLY A 74 -13.67 14.46 -15.79
CA GLY A 74 -12.27 14.61 -16.19
C GLY A 74 -11.45 13.39 -15.77
N THR A 75 -10.13 13.55 -15.70
CA THR A 75 -9.22 12.49 -15.25
C THR A 75 -9.09 12.49 -13.73
N HIS A 76 -8.72 11.34 -13.14
CA HIS A 76 -8.38 11.27 -11.72
C HIS A 76 -7.24 12.25 -11.36
N THR A 77 -6.29 12.48 -12.26
CA THR A 77 -5.19 13.42 -12.06
C THR A 77 -5.74 14.84 -11.89
N GLU A 78 -6.61 15.28 -12.80
CA GLU A 78 -7.28 16.60 -12.71
C GLU A 78 -8.14 16.72 -11.45
N TYR A 79 -8.88 15.67 -11.09
CA TYR A 79 -9.68 15.63 -9.86
C TYR A 79 -8.85 15.91 -8.60
N PHE A 80 -7.75 15.18 -8.42
CA PHE A 80 -6.88 15.38 -7.26
C PHE A 80 -6.11 16.71 -7.31
N GLU A 81 -5.63 17.12 -8.50
CA GLU A 81 -4.96 18.42 -8.67
C GLU A 81 -5.88 19.60 -8.34
N ASP A 82 -7.17 19.56 -8.74
CA ASP A 82 -8.17 20.57 -8.40
C ASP A 82 -8.31 20.71 -6.87
N ILE A 83 -8.41 19.58 -6.17
CA ILE A 83 -8.49 19.58 -4.70
C ILE A 83 -7.23 20.19 -4.10
N PHE A 84 -6.03 19.75 -4.52
CA PHE A 84 -4.78 20.24 -3.93
C PHE A 84 -4.58 21.74 -4.15
N ARG A 85 -4.92 22.25 -5.34
CA ARG A 85 -4.81 23.67 -5.66
C ARG A 85 -5.84 24.52 -4.93
N ALA A 86 -7.06 24.01 -4.75
CA ALA A 86 -8.11 24.71 -4.01
C ALA A 86 -7.80 24.79 -2.51
N GLU A 87 -7.30 23.71 -1.91
CA GLU A 87 -6.99 23.66 -0.47
C GLU A 87 -5.68 24.38 -0.12
N PHE A 88 -4.70 24.38 -1.03
CA PHE A 88 -3.38 24.97 -0.79
C PHE A 88 -2.96 25.94 -1.90
N PRO A 89 -3.72 27.03 -2.14
CA PRO A 89 -3.49 27.94 -3.27
C PRO A 89 -2.14 28.66 -3.24
N GLY A 90 -1.51 28.77 -2.07
CA GLY A 90 -0.19 29.39 -1.90
C GLY A 90 0.99 28.41 -1.94
N MET A 91 0.75 27.10 -2.04
CA MET A 91 1.81 26.09 -2.04
C MET A 91 2.24 25.74 -3.46
N ALA A 92 3.55 25.60 -3.66
CA ALA A 92 4.07 25.01 -4.88
C ALA A 92 3.59 23.55 -4.99
N LEU A 93 3.07 23.17 -6.15
CA LEU A 93 2.63 21.80 -6.44
C LEU A 93 3.53 21.19 -7.52
N ASN A 94 4.39 20.26 -7.14
CA ASN A 94 5.26 19.53 -8.06
C ASN A 94 4.72 18.12 -8.31
N ARG A 95 4.65 17.71 -9.57
CA ARG A 95 4.16 16.39 -9.99
C ARG A 95 5.29 15.55 -10.59
N GLU A 96 5.38 14.30 -10.16
CA GLU A 96 6.33 13.30 -10.67
C GLU A 96 5.56 12.01 -11.03
N ILE A 97 5.75 11.48 -12.24
CA ILE A 97 5.23 10.16 -12.63
C ILE A 97 6.30 9.11 -12.31
N VAL A 98 5.95 8.10 -11.53
CA VAL A 98 6.91 7.08 -11.04
C VAL A 98 6.40 5.66 -11.26
N ASN A 99 7.24 4.67 -10.95
CA ASN A 99 6.90 3.24 -11.06
C ASN A 99 6.45 2.79 -12.46
N GLY A 100 6.99 3.43 -13.51
CA GLY A 100 6.63 3.16 -14.90
C GLY A 100 5.21 3.63 -15.25
N GLY A 101 4.72 4.71 -14.63
CA GLY A 101 3.39 5.27 -14.90
C GLY A 101 2.28 4.77 -13.97
N ARG A 102 2.58 3.87 -13.02
CA ARG A 102 1.60 3.27 -12.09
C ARG A 102 1.36 4.07 -10.82
N SER A 103 2.17 5.11 -10.61
CA SER A 103 1.98 6.05 -9.51
C SER A 103 2.28 7.47 -9.98
N ILE A 104 1.56 8.43 -9.42
CA ILE A 104 1.81 9.86 -9.56
C ILE A 104 2.06 10.42 -8.16
N VAL A 105 3.16 11.14 -8.00
CA VAL A 105 3.55 11.74 -6.73
C VAL A 105 3.43 13.24 -6.83
N TYR A 106 2.69 13.81 -5.88
CA TYR A 106 2.60 15.24 -5.67
C TYR A 106 3.43 15.62 -4.45
N THR A 107 4.26 16.64 -4.61
CA THR A 107 4.96 17.28 -3.50
C THR A 107 4.39 18.68 -3.36
N LEU A 108 3.80 18.96 -2.19
CA LEU A 108 3.24 20.26 -1.84
C LEU A 108 4.25 21.06 -1.02
N GLY A 109 4.38 22.35 -1.35
CA GLY A 109 5.35 23.26 -0.75
C GLY A 109 6.79 22.80 -0.97
N GLN A 110 7.67 23.08 -0.01
CA GLN A 110 9.05 22.58 0.00
C GLN A 110 9.14 21.21 0.69
N LYS A 111 8.35 20.23 0.23
CA LYS A 111 8.14 18.92 0.87
C LYS A 111 7.47 18.99 2.24
N GLU A 112 6.48 19.86 2.38
CA GLU A 112 5.62 19.89 3.58
C GLU A 112 4.64 18.72 3.60
N LEU A 113 4.25 18.23 2.41
CA LEU A 113 3.42 17.04 2.25
C LEU A 113 3.76 16.33 0.93
N VAL A 114 3.83 15.00 0.98
CA VAL A 114 3.93 14.15 -0.20
C VAL A 114 2.67 13.30 -0.33
N VAL A 115 2.01 13.37 -1.47
CA VAL A 115 0.83 12.56 -1.79
C VAL A 115 1.15 11.64 -2.96
N GLU A 116 0.94 10.33 -2.81
CA GLU A 116 1.09 9.38 -3.91
C GLU A 116 -0.29 8.85 -4.34
N LEU A 117 -0.68 9.13 -5.57
CA LEU A 117 -1.77 8.46 -6.26
C LEU A 117 -1.21 7.19 -6.88
N MET A 118 -1.84 6.06 -6.65
CA MET A 118 -1.29 4.77 -7.07
C MET A 118 -2.37 3.80 -7.52
N THR A 119 -1.98 2.85 -8.38
CA THR A 119 -2.84 1.69 -8.64
C THR A 119 -2.94 0.78 -7.42
N GLU A 120 -4.01 -0.01 -7.32
CA GLU A 120 -4.13 -1.11 -6.36
C GLU A 120 -2.96 -2.11 -6.49
N LYS A 121 -2.42 -2.25 -7.70
CA LYS A 121 -1.29 -3.13 -8.04
C LYS A 121 0.08 -2.54 -7.68
N SER A 122 0.15 -1.30 -7.20
CA SER A 122 1.41 -0.61 -6.88
C SER A 122 1.93 -0.98 -5.48
N ALA A 123 3.25 -1.15 -5.36
CA ALA A 123 3.92 -1.42 -4.08
C ALA A 123 4.60 -0.15 -3.53
N ALA A 124 3.83 0.72 -2.86
CA ALA A 124 4.32 2.01 -2.36
C ALA A 124 4.97 1.93 -0.95
N ASN A 125 5.88 0.98 -0.72
CA ASN A 125 6.52 0.80 0.60
C ASN A 125 7.81 1.62 0.77
N LYS A 126 8.58 1.83 -0.30
CA LYS A 126 9.84 2.57 -0.25
C LYS A 126 9.60 4.05 0.09
N ARG A 127 8.75 4.74 -0.67
CA ARG A 127 8.51 6.18 -0.50
C ARG A 127 7.96 6.54 0.88
N ARG A 128 7.00 5.75 1.38
CA ARG A 128 6.51 5.88 2.76
C ARG A 128 7.63 5.87 3.79
N ARG A 129 8.58 4.94 3.65
CA ARG A 129 9.73 4.82 4.57
C ARG A 129 10.67 6.00 4.42
N ASP A 130 10.98 6.41 3.19
CA ASP A 130 11.87 7.53 2.91
C ASP A 130 11.30 8.86 3.46
N CYS A 131 10.01 9.12 3.27
CA CYS A 131 9.31 10.27 3.85
C CYS A 131 9.34 10.23 5.38
N ARG A 132 9.08 9.06 5.99
CA ARG A 132 9.15 8.88 7.45
C ARG A 132 10.54 9.19 8.00
N GLN A 133 11.60 8.78 7.30
CA GLN A 133 12.98 9.07 7.71
C GLN A 133 13.32 10.57 7.63
N GLN A 134 12.70 11.29 6.69
CA GLN A 134 12.89 12.74 6.50
C GLN A 134 11.95 13.58 7.37
N GLY A 135 11.06 12.97 8.15
CA GLY A 135 10.04 13.70 8.92
C GLY A 135 8.96 14.35 8.04
N VAL A 136 8.79 13.91 6.80
CA VAL A 136 7.84 14.48 5.84
C VAL A 136 6.52 13.69 5.89
N PRO A 137 5.37 14.36 6.12
CA PRO A 137 4.05 13.76 5.99
C PRO A 137 3.83 13.08 4.63
N TYR A 138 3.25 11.88 4.64
CA TYR A 138 3.05 11.09 3.43
C TYR A 138 1.65 10.46 3.40
N LEU A 139 0.91 10.73 2.32
CA LEU A 139 -0.43 10.21 2.06
C LEU A 139 -0.47 9.36 0.78
N ARG A 140 -1.45 8.45 0.75
CA ARG A 140 -1.73 7.59 -0.39
C ARG A 140 -3.20 7.55 -0.68
N PHE A 141 -3.52 7.57 -1.96
CA PHE A 141 -4.85 7.34 -2.50
C PHE A 141 -4.77 6.35 -3.66
N TYR A 142 -5.68 5.40 -3.68
CA TYR A 142 -5.85 4.53 -4.84
C TYR A 142 -6.78 5.21 -5.83
N TYR A 143 -6.34 5.39 -7.07
CA TYR A 143 -7.20 6.00 -8.09
C TYR A 143 -8.05 4.97 -8.84
N ASP A 144 -7.77 3.68 -8.67
CA ASP A 144 -8.42 2.57 -9.38
C ASP A 144 -8.93 1.45 -8.45
N HIS A 145 -8.98 1.67 -7.13
CA HIS A 145 -9.49 0.66 -6.19
C HIS A 145 -11.02 0.74 -6.09
N GLU A 146 -11.69 -0.33 -6.53
CA GLU A 146 -13.15 -0.44 -6.45
C GLU A 146 -13.64 -0.36 -5.00
N GLY A 147 -14.73 0.38 -4.78
CA GLY A 147 -15.25 0.60 -3.43
C GLY A 147 -14.44 1.58 -2.60
N TRP A 148 -13.47 2.29 -3.19
CA TRP A 148 -12.76 3.39 -2.56
C TRP A 148 -12.94 4.67 -3.36
N TRP A 149 -13.86 5.51 -2.91
CA TRP A 149 -14.39 6.60 -3.71
C TRP A 149 -13.65 7.92 -3.56
N ASN A 150 -12.63 8.04 -2.69
CA ASN A 150 -11.89 9.31 -2.45
C ASN A 150 -12.73 10.59 -2.63
N THR A 151 -13.87 10.71 -1.94
CA THR A 151 -14.73 11.89 -2.09
C THR A 151 -13.96 13.15 -1.69
N ARG A 152 -14.37 14.32 -2.19
CA ARG A 152 -13.63 15.56 -1.96
C ARG A 152 -13.43 15.80 -0.47
N LYS A 153 -14.49 15.69 0.33
CA LYS A 153 -14.40 15.80 1.79
C LYS A 153 -13.38 14.84 2.39
N TYR A 154 -13.40 13.57 1.98
CA TYR A 154 -12.46 12.57 2.50
C TYR A 154 -11.00 12.90 2.17
N VAL A 155 -10.73 13.33 0.95
CA VAL A 155 -9.37 13.73 0.52
C VAL A 155 -8.91 14.93 1.34
N VAL A 156 -9.75 15.97 1.44
CA VAL A 156 -9.49 17.20 2.19
C VAL A 156 -9.20 16.92 3.66
N ASP A 157 -10.07 16.17 4.34
CA ASP A 157 -9.91 15.82 5.75
C ASP A 157 -8.56 15.11 6.00
N ARG A 158 -8.14 14.23 5.09
CA ARG A 158 -6.85 13.54 5.20
C ARG A 158 -5.65 14.44 4.95
N LEU A 159 -5.77 15.40 4.03
CA LEU A 159 -4.72 16.38 3.75
C LEU A 159 -4.48 17.25 5.00
N HIS A 160 -5.54 17.83 5.57
CA HIS A 160 -5.45 18.67 6.78
C HIS A 160 -4.92 17.90 7.98
N ALA A 161 -5.43 16.69 8.22
CA ALA A 161 -4.92 15.82 9.30
C ALA A 161 -3.42 15.50 9.15
N ALA A 162 -2.92 15.31 7.92
CA ALA A 162 -1.51 15.03 7.68
C ALA A 162 -0.59 16.24 7.94
N MET A 163 -1.11 17.45 7.83
CA MET A 163 -0.36 18.69 8.09
C MET A 163 -0.65 19.30 9.47
N GLY A 164 -1.48 18.64 10.29
CA GLY A 164 -1.85 19.12 11.62
C GLY A 164 -2.73 20.38 11.59
N ARG A 165 -3.65 20.46 10.61
CA ARG A 165 -4.63 21.54 10.45
C ARG A 165 -6.05 21.05 10.67
#